data_AF-A0A7Y2FGE1-F1
#
_entry.id   AF-A0A7Y2FGE1-F1
#
_cell.length_a   1.000
_cell.length_b   1.000
_cell.length_c   1.000
_cell.angle_alpha   90.00
_cell.angle_beta   90.00
_cell.angle_gamma   90.00
#
_symmetry.space_group_name_H-M   'P 1'
#
loop_
_entity.id
_entity.type
_entity.pdbx_description
1 polymer ?
#
loop_
_entity_poly.entity_id
_entity_poly.type
_entity_poly.pdbx_seq_one_letter_code
_entity_poly.pdbx_strand_id
1 'polypeptide(L)'
;MRYAFRILSALCLLLPATLHAQDAPHQTSTLTSPVRPVATYSIVARDAATGQMGVAVQSHWFSVGSVVSWAEAGVGVVATQSFIEPAYGPLGLELMKSGRSAAEALKALVSTDEGEA
;
A
#
# COMPACT_ATOMS: atom_id res chain seq x y z
N MET A 1 39.02 2.43 5.43
CA MET A 1 40.28 2.39 4.66
C MET A 1 39.93 2.33 3.18
N ARG A 2 39.87 3.49 2.52
CA ARG A 2 40.89 3.99 1.57
C ARG A 2 40.92 3.21 0.25
N TYR A 3 40.21 3.72 -0.75
CA TYR A 3 40.64 3.66 -2.15
C TYR A 3 40.54 5.07 -2.74
N ALA A 4 41.60 5.83 -2.48
CA ALA A 4 42.00 6.98 -3.28
C ALA A 4 42.96 6.47 -4.37
N PHE A 5 43.15 7.29 -5.41
CA PHE A 5 44.00 7.10 -6.58
C PHE A 5 43.38 6.33 -7.74
N ARG A 6 42.84 7.10 -8.69
CA ARG A 6 43.52 7.30 -9.98
C ARG A 6 42.93 8.52 -10.68
N ILE A 7 43.57 9.67 -10.44
CA ILE A 7 43.46 10.87 -11.26
C ILE A 7 44.15 10.55 -12.58
N LEU A 8 43.40 10.50 -13.67
CA LEU A 8 43.95 10.55 -15.01
C LEU A 8 43.35 11.76 -15.72
N SER A 9 44.21 12.77 -15.86
CA SER A 9 44.01 13.97 -16.66
C SER A 9 43.42 13.65 -18.03
N ALA A 10 42.20 14.13 -18.28
CA ALA A 10 41.70 14.34 -19.63
C ALA A 10 41.93 15.81 -19.99
N LEU A 11 42.93 16.01 -20.84
CA LEU A 11 43.35 17.25 -21.47
C LEU A 11 42.15 17.94 -22.16
N CYS A 12 41.74 19.09 -21.63
CA CYS A 12 40.70 19.94 -22.19
C CYS A 12 41.28 20.72 -23.37
N LEU A 13 41.06 20.24 -24.60
CA LEU A 13 41.31 21.00 -25.82
C LEU A 13 40.04 21.79 -26.17
N LEU A 14 40.08 23.08 -25.88
CA LEU A 14 39.06 24.07 -26.25
C LEU A 14 39.15 24.36 -27.76
N LEU A 15 38.35 23.64 -28.55
CA LEU A 15 37.97 24.08 -29.90
C LEU A 15 36.86 25.14 -29.75
N PRO A 16 36.91 26.29 -30.45
CA PRO A 16 35.79 27.21 -30.52
C PRO A 16 34.71 26.54 -31.38
N ALA A 17 33.82 25.77 -30.76
CA ALA A 17 32.58 25.37 -31.39
C ALA A 17 31.77 26.66 -31.62
N THR A 18 31.70 27.10 -32.86
CA THR A 18 30.77 28.14 -33.29
C THR A 18 29.37 27.70 -32.86
N LEU A 19 28.84 28.39 -31.86
CA LEU A 19 27.50 28.17 -31.34
C LEU A 19 26.51 28.59 -32.43
N HIS A 20 26.25 27.71 -33.39
CA HIS A 20 25.01 27.78 -34.14
C HIS A 20 23.92 27.51 -33.12
N ALA A 21 23.19 28.56 -32.73
CA ALA A 21 21.92 28.41 -32.07
C ALA A 21 21.02 27.62 -33.03
N GLN A 22 20.99 26.31 -32.88
CA GLN A 22 19.89 25.51 -33.38
C GLN A 22 18.70 25.91 -32.51
N ASP A 23 17.76 26.64 -33.09
CA ASP A 23 16.41 26.75 -32.55
C ASP A 23 15.82 25.33 -32.56
N ALA A 24 16.11 24.58 -31.49
CA ALA A 24 15.45 23.32 -31.23
C ALA A 24 13.95 23.65 -31.09
N PRO A 25 13.05 22.96 -31.83
CA PRO A 25 11.63 23.17 -31.63
C PRO A 25 11.34 22.96 -30.15
N HIS A 26 10.66 23.92 -29.52
CA HIS A 26 10.15 23.75 -28.17
C HIS A 26 9.21 22.53 -28.18
N GLN A 27 9.75 21.36 -27.86
CA GLN A 27 8.96 20.22 -27.47
C GLN A 27 8.30 20.63 -26.16
N THR A 28 7.07 21.14 -26.25
CA THR A 28 6.14 21.15 -25.13
C THR A 28 5.95 19.70 -24.75
N SER A 29 6.80 19.23 -23.84
CA SER A 29 6.64 17.93 -23.20
C SER A 29 5.30 17.98 -22.49
N THR A 30 4.28 17.40 -23.12
CA THR A 30 3.05 17.04 -22.42
C THR A 30 3.44 15.94 -21.46
N LEU A 31 3.97 16.35 -20.30
CA LEU A 31 4.15 15.46 -19.18
C LEU A 31 2.75 14.97 -18.78
N THR A 32 2.32 13.86 -19.36
CA THR A 32 1.29 13.02 -18.78
C THR A 32 1.82 12.66 -17.40
N SER A 33 1.33 13.38 -16.39
CA SER A 33 1.65 13.04 -15.01
C SER A 33 1.32 11.56 -14.83
N PRO A 34 2.27 10.72 -14.36
CA PRO A 34 1.96 9.33 -14.12
C PRO A 34 0.75 9.28 -13.18
N VAL A 35 -0.33 8.62 -13.61
CA VAL A 35 -1.49 8.37 -12.77
C VAL A 35 -0.98 7.63 -11.56
N ARG A 36 -0.90 8.29 -10.41
CA ARG A 36 -0.54 7.64 -9.14
C ARG A 36 -1.70 6.70 -8.80
N PRO A 37 -1.51 5.38 -8.78
CA PRO A 37 -2.58 4.48 -8.38
C PRO A 37 -2.97 4.81 -6.94
N VAL A 38 -4.21 5.25 -6.77
CA VAL A 38 -4.80 5.42 -5.46
C VAL A 38 -5.28 4.04 -5.03
N ALA A 39 -4.57 3.42 -4.09
CA ALA A 39 -4.86 2.07 -3.63
C ALA A 39 -4.83 1.97 -2.11
N THR A 40 -5.74 1.15 -1.58
CA THR A 40 -5.71 0.66 -0.21
C THR A 40 -5.34 -0.82 -0.27
N TYR A 41 -4.40 -1.24 0.58
CA TYR A 41 -4.08 -2.65 0.78
C TYR A 41 -3.95 -2.96 2.26
N SER A 42 -4.33 -4.17 2.62
CA SER A 42 -4.26 -4.68 3.98
C SER A 42 -3.66 -6.08 4.00
N ILE A 43 -3.09 -6.45 5.14
CA ILE A 43 -2.51 -7.77 5.38
C ILE A 43 -2.95 -8.28 6.75
N VAL A 44 -3.35 -9.55 6.79
CA VAL A 44 -3.51 -10.32 8.01
C VAL A 44 -2.39 -11.37 8.04
N ALA A 45 -1.71 -11.49 9.17
CA ALA A 45 -0.66 -12.48 9.37
C ALA A 45 -0.89 -13.25 10.67
N ARG A 46 -0.51 -14.53 10.67
CA ARG A 46 -0.47 -15.39 11.85
C ARG A 46 0.92 -15.98 12.00
N ASP A 47 1.52 -15.82 13.17
CA ASP A 47 2.70 -16.58 13.56
C ASP A 47 2.27 -18.01 13.92
N ALA A 48 2.82 -19.00 13.21
CA ALA A 48 2.49 -20.40 13.43
C ALA A 48 3.02 -20.95 14.76
N ALA A 49 4.13 -20.41 15.28
CA ALA A 49 4.75 -20.90 16.51
C ALA A 49 4.01 -20.42 17.76
N THR A 50 3.59 -19.15 17.80
CA THR A 50 2.94 -18.54 18.96
C THR A 50 1.43 -18.44 18.84
N GLY A 51 0.90 -18.51 17.61
CA GLY A 51 -0.51 -18.23 17.32
C GLY A 51 -0.87 -16.75 17.35
N GLN A 52 0.09 -15.85 17.56
CA GLN A 52 -0.15 -14.40 17.49
C GLN A 52 -0.62 -14.01 16.10
N MET A 53 -1.58 -13.09 16.05
CA MET A 53 -2.13 -12.56 14.81
C MET A 53 -1.97 -11.04 14.78
N GLY A 54 -1.72 -10.52 13.59
CA GLY A 54 -1.60 -9.09 13.34
C GLY A 54 -2.35 -8.70 12.08
N VAL A 55 -2.79 -7.45 12.06
CA VAL A 55 -3.42 -6.82 10.90
C VAL A 55 -2.78 -5.45 10.67
N ALA A 56 -2.55 -5.11 9.42
CA ALA A 56 -2.05 -3.80 9.02
C ALA A 56 -2.73 -3.34 7.73
N VAL A 57 -2.80 -2.01 7.56
CA VAL A 57 -3.38 -1.37 6.37
C VAL A 57 -2.50 -0.19 5.96
N GLN A 58 -2.36 0.00 4.65
CA GLN A 58 -1.86 1.23 4.05
C GLN A 58 -2.97 1.82 3.19
N SER A 59 -3.25 3.11 3.39
CA SER A 59 -4.05 3.89 2.46
C SER A 59 -3.58 5.33 2.39
N HIS A 60 -3.85 5.98 1.26
CA HIS A 60 -3.82 7.43 1.14
C HIS A 60 -4.95 8.12 1.96
N TRP A 61 -5.95 7.36 2.42
CA TRP A 61 -7.08 7.87 3.21
C TRP A 61 -6.68 8.11 4.67
N PHE A 62 -7.15 9.21 5.24
CA PHE A 62 -6.80 9.62 6.60
C PHE A 62 -7.34 8.63 7.65
N SER A 63 -6.49 8.30 8.64
CA SER A 63 -6.87 7.53 9.83
C SER A 63 -7.47 6.14 9.57
N VAL A 64 -7.15 5.53 8.41
CA VAL A 64 -7.72 4.25 7.97
C VAL A 64 -7.49 3.10 8.97
N GLY A 65 -6.38 3.14 9.73
CA GLY A 65 -6.06 2.11 10.73
C GLY A 65 -7.15 1.93 11.78
N SER A 66 -7.83 3.02 12.19
CA SER A 66 -8.87 2.98 13.22
C SER A 66 -10.20 2.35 12.78
N VAL A 67 -10.41 2.19 11.46
CA VAL A 67 -11.68 1.73 10.89
C VAL A 67 -11.55 0.43 10.10
N VAL A 68 -10.34 0.11 9.61
CA VAL A 68 -10.06 -1.13 8.85
C VAL A 68 -9.57 -2.25 9.75
N SER A 69 -8.71 -1.95 10.72
CA SER A 69 -7.94 -2.96 11.46
C SER A 69 -8.58 -3.30 12.80
N TRP A 70 -9.12 -4.51 12.91
CA TRP A 70 -9.77 -5.00 14.12
C TRP A 70 -9.07 -6.26 14.62
N ALA A 71 -8.87 -6.37 15.93
CA ALA A 71 -8.22 -7.51 16.55
C ALA A 71 -8.75 -7.73 17.97
N GLU A 72 -9.00 -8.99 18.32
CA GLU A 72 -9.31 -9.40 19.70
C GLU A 72 -8.46 -10.61 20.07
N ALA A 73 -7.75 -10.51 21.20
CA ALA A 73 -6.85 -11.55 21.68
C ALA A 73 -7.62 -12.84 21.99
N GLY A 74 -7.12 -13.96 21.47
CA GLY A 74 -7.77 -15.27 21.61
C GLY A 74 -8.98 -15.49 20.70
N VAL A 75 -9.39 -14.48 19.92
CA VAL A 75 -10.52 -14.57 18.99
C VAL A 75 -10.05 -14.55 17.53
N GLY A 76 -9.46 -13.44 17.08
CA GLY A 76 -9.23 -13.24 15.65
C GLY A 76 -8.80 -11.83 15.27
N VAL A 77 -8.65 -11.64 13.96
CA VAL A 77 -8.38 -10.34 13.33
C VAL A 77 -9.26 -10.18 12.10
N VAL A 78 -9.70 -8.95 11.83
CA VAL A 78 -10.55 -8.59 10.69
C VAL A 78 -9.99 -7.34 10.01
N ALA A 79 -9.98 -7.34 8.68
CA ALA A 79 -9.64 -6.20 7.85
C ALA A 79 -10.84 -5.84 6.95
N THR A 80 -11.46 -4.68 7.14
CA THR A 80 -12.60 -4.22 6.34
C THR A 80 -12.14 -3.22 5.25
N GLN A 81 -12.34 -3.49 3.95
CA GLN A 81 -11.98 -2.62 2.82
C GLN A 81 -12.88 -2.92 1.59
N SER A 82 -13.10 -2.07 0.58
CA SER A 82 -12.50 -0.76 0.23
C SER A 82 -13.36 0.46 0.59
N PHE A 83 -14.68 0.38 0.42
CA PHE A 83 -15.66 1.21 1.12
C PHE A 83 -16.05 0.48 2.39
N ILE A 84 -15.74 1.08 3.53
CA ILE A 84 -15.81 0.40 4.82
C ILE A 84 -17.24 0.46 5.34
N GLU A 85 -17.81 -0.70 5.65
CA GLU A 85 -18.86 -0.84 6.67
C GLU A 85 -18.16 -1.11 8.02
N PRO A 86 -18.03 -0.11 8.92
CA PRO A 86 -17.26 -0.27 10.15
C PRO A 86 -17.81 -1.36 11.08
N ALA A 87 -19.11 -1.67 11.00
CA ALA A 87 -19.73 -2.70 11.82
C ALA A 87 -19.16 -4.11 11.55
N TYR A 88 -18.64 -4.38 10.35
CA TYR A 88 -18.10 -5.71 10.00
C TYR A 88 -16.88 -6.12 10.84
N GLY A 89 -16.11 -5.16 11.33
CA GLY A 89 -14.97 -5.42 12.21
C GLY A 89 -15.41 -6.10 13.52
N PRO A 90 -16.14 -5.39 14.39
CA PRO A 90 -16.66 -5.96 15.64
C PRO A 90 -17.57 -7.16 15.44
N LEU A 91 -18.47 -7.15 14.45
CA LEU A 91 -19.38 -8.27 14.21
C LEU A 91 -18.65 -9.53 13.74
N GLY A 92 -17.62 -9.39 12.89
CA GLY A 92 -16.78 -10.52 12.48
C GLY A 92 -16.04 -11.14 13.65
N LEU A 93 -15.50 -10.32 14.56
CA LEU A 93 -14.89 -10.79 15.81
C LEU A 93 -15.91 -11.50 16.70
N GLU A 94 -17.11 -10.94 16.87
CA GLU A 94 -18.17 -11.55 17.68
C GLU A 94 -18.61 -12.92 17.13
N LEU A 95 -18.76 -13.04 15.81
CA LEU A 95 -19.07 -14.31 15.15
C LEU A 95 -17.96 -15.35 15.37
N MET A 96 -16.69 -14.94 15.27
CA MET A 96 -15.57 -15.84 15.56
C MET A 96 -15.53 -16.24 17.05
N LYS A 97 -15.82 -15.29 17.94
CA LYS A 97 -15.92 -15.51 19.38
C LYS A 97 -17.03 -16.50 19.74
N SER A 98 -18.11 -16.51 18.97
CA SER A 98 -19.19 -17.50 19.12
C SER A 98 -18.83 -18.89 18.55
N GLY A 99 -17.58 -19.12 18.12
CA GLY A 99 -17.09 -20.41 17.65
C GLY A 99 -17.17 -20.62 16.13
N ARG A 100 -17.55 -19.61 15.34
CA ARG A 100 -17.50 -19.70 13.87
C ARG A 100 -16.07 -19.56 13.37
N SER A 101 -15.75 -20.24 12.29
CA SER A 101 -14.50 -19.96 11.56
C SER A 101 -14.54 -18.58 10.90
N ALA A 102 -13.36 -18.02 10.59
CA ALA A 102 -13.26 -16.75 9.88
C ALA A 102 -14.01 -16.76 8.53
N ALA A 103 -14.00 -17.90 7.82
CA ALA A 103 -14.73 -18.06 6.57
C ALA A 103 -16.26 -18.04 6.77
N GLU A 104 -16.76 -18.67 7.84
CA GLU A 104 -18.19 -18.64 8.18
C GLU A 104 -18.63 -17.26 8.66
N ALA A 105 -17.79 -16.55 9.42
CA ALA A 105 -18.05 -15.18 9.84
C ALA A 105 -18.14 -14.24 8.63
N LEU A 106 -17.16 -14.31 7.73
CA LEU A 106 -17.15 -13.54 6.48
C LEU A 106 -18.41 -13.81 5.64
N LYS A 107 -18.72 -15.10 5.41
CA LYS A 107 -19.91 -15.50 4.65
C LYS A 107 -21.19 -14.96 5.28
N ALA A 108 -21.32 -15.01 6.60
CA ALA A 108 -22.51 -14.52 7.28
C ALA A 108 -22.69 -13.00 7.11
N LEU A 109 -21.62 -12.23 7.32
CA LEU A 109 -21.64 -10.77 7.17
C LEU A 109 -22.03 -10.35 5.75
N VAL A 110 -21.37 -10.95 4.76
CA VAL A 110 -21.51 -10.57 3.36
C VAL A 110 -22.85 -11.07 2.78
N SER A 111 -23.38 -12.21 3.23
CA SER A 111 -24.67 -12.73 2.74
C SER A 111 -25.88 -11.83 3.02
N THR A 112 -25.72 -10.85 3.92
CA THR A 112 -26.75 -9.88 4.28
C THR A 112 -26.50 -8.50 3.68
N ASP A 113 -25.43 -8.36 2.89
CA ASP A 113 -25.02 -7.10 2.27
C ASP A 113 -25.65 -6.94 0.89
N GLU A 114 -26.62 -6.04 0.77
CA GLU A 114 -27.22 -5.71 -0.53
C GLU A 114 -26.22 -5.03 -1.49
N GLY A 115 -25.10 -4.52 -0.97
CA GLY A 115 -24.01 -3.88 -1.71
C GLY A 115 -22.83 -4.79 -2.02
N GLU A 116 -22.93 -6.11 -1.78
CA GLU A 116 -21.91 -7.08 -2.22
C GLU A 116 -21.75 -7.01 -3.75
N ALA A 117 -20.50 -6.79 -4.21
CA ALA A 117 -20.14 -6.66 -5.62
C ALA A 117 -19.31 -7.83 -6.13
#